data_AF-A0A931QHW6-F1
#
_entry.id   AF-A0A931QHW6-F1
#
_cell.length_a   1.000
_cell.length_b   1.000
_cell.length_c   1.000
_cell.angle_alpha   90.00
_cell.angle_beta   90.00
_cell.angle_gamma   90.00
#
_symmetry.space_group_name_H-M   'P 1'
#
loop_
_entity.id
_entity.type
_entity.pdbx_description
1 polymer ?
#
loop_
_entity_poly.entity_id
_entity_poly.type
_entity_poly.pdbx_seq_one_letter_code
_entity_poly.pdbx_strand_id
1 'polypeptide(L)'
;MKEFFTQRIRRGLVRRFNNFKIAAMARRVARKEPQPAGAPVVFFKASTGIDDLSWNSGFHLLASWALRLQGIPVVYFACNAGMSKCVLGTNRDHPQKEPPCKSCIYQSKTLYTAVPDTRFQNSNSQIHWFGYQRNTQLATAIQNLPLQDL
;
A
#
# COMPACT_ATOMS: atom_id res chain seq x y z
N MET A 1 -7.85 -6.56 32.03
CA MET A 1 -8.54 -5.56 31.18
C MET A 1 -7.82 -4.23 31.06
N LYS A 2 -7.51 -3.50 32.15
CA LYS A 2 -6.82 -2.19 32.08
C LYS A 2 -5.54 -2.20 31.22
N GLU A 3 -4.71 -3.23 31.37
CA GLU A 3 -3.46 -3.35 30.62
C GLU A 3 -3.65 -3.49 29.10
N PHE A 4 -4.65 -4.26 28.66
CA PHE A 4 -5.00 -4.41 27.25
C PHE A 4 -5.44 -3.08 26.61
N PHE A 5 -6.25 -2.30 27.33
CA PHE A 5 -6.65 -0.96 26.87
C PHE A 5 -5.45 -0.02 26.78
N THR A 6 -4.57 -0.04 27.78
CA THR A 6 -3.32 0.75 27.78
C THR A 6 -2.43 0.39 26.59
N GLN A 7 -2.26 -0.90 26.30
CA GLN A 7 -1.48 -1.37 25.14
C GLN A 7 -2.11 -0.93 23.81
N ARG A 8 -3.44 -1.02 23.67
CA ARG A 8 -4.17 -0.57 22.46
C ARG A 8 -3.99 0.93 22.22
N ILE A 9 -4.13 1.74 23.26
CA ILE A 9 -3.93 3.20 23.18
C ILE A 9 -2.49 3.51 22.83
N ARG A 10 -1.52 2.90 23.53
CA ARG A 10 -0.09 3.09 23.27
C ARG A 10 0.27 2.74 21.83
N ARG A 11 -0.21 1.61 21.31
CA ARG A 11 0.00 1.21 19.91
C ARG A 11 -0.58 2.23 18.94
N GLY A 12 -1.81 2.69 19.18
CA GLY A 12 -2.45 3.73 18.38
C GLY A 12 -1.64 5.04 18.32
N LEU A 13 -1.11 5.48 19.46
CA LEU A 13 -0.25 6.66 19.55
C LEU A 13 1.07 6.46 18.80
N VAL A 14 1.78 5.35 19.05
CA VAL A 14 3.04 5.03 18.38
C VAL A 14 2.85 4.98 16.87
N ARG A 15 1.79 4.32 16.39
CA ARG A 15 1.42 4.30 14.97
C ARG A 15 1.26 5.72 14.41
N ARG A 16 0.54 6.59 15.12
CA ARG A 16 0.31 7.97 14.66
C ARG A 16 1.60 8.77 14.57
N PHE A 17 2.48 8.65 15.56
CA PHE A 17 3.79 9.31 15.56
C PHE A 17 4.68 8.78 14.43
N ASN A 18 4.72 7.46 14.21
CA ASN A 18 5.47 6.87 13.11
C ASN A 18 4.95 7.34 11.75
N ASN A 19 3.62 7.36 11.57
CA ASN A 19 3.00 7.85 10.35
C ASN A 19 3.31 9.33 10.11
N PHE A 20 3.36 10.16 11.15
CA PHE A 20 3.78 11.55 11.03
C PHE A 20 5.24 11.68 10.59
N LYS A 21 6.16 10.88 11.16
CA LYS A 21 7.57 10.86 10.77
C LYS A 21 7.74 10.45 9.30
N ILE A 22 7.02 9.41 8.87
CA ILE A 22 7.03 8.94 7.47
C ILE A 22 6.54 10.06 6.54
N ALA A 23 5.39 10.66 6.85
CA ALA A 23 4.82 11.75 6.04
C ALA A 23 5.76 12.97 5.97
N ALA A 24 6.41 13.33 7.08
CA ALA A 24 7.39 14.39 7.12
C ALA A 24 8.61 14.08 6.24
N MET A 25 9.13 12.85 6.28
CA MET A 25 10.24 12.42 5.44
C MET A 25 9.86 12.39 3.96
N ALA A 26 8.69 11.83 3.62
CA ALA A 26 8.21 11.80 2.24
C ALA A 26 8.12 13.21 1.62
N ARG A 27 7.66 14.21 2.39
CA ARG A 27 7.66 15.61 1.97
C ARG A 27 9.06 16.22 1.83
N ARG A 28 10.06 15.72 2.55
CA ARG A 28 11.46 16.14 2.39
C ARG A 28 12.06 15.54 1.13
N VAL A 29 11.77 14.27 0.85
CA VAL A 29 12.17 13.60 -0.39
C VAL A 29 11.57 14.32 -1.59
N ALA A 30 10.25 14.55 -1.60
CA ALA A 30 9.58 15.25 -2.71
C ALA A 30 10.10 16.69 -2.95
N ARG A 31 10.66 17.34 -1.93
CA ARG A 31 11.29 18.68 -2.07
C ARG A 31 12.73 18.63 -2.59
N LYS A 32 13.39 17.48 -2.46
CA LYS A 32 14.81 17.30 -2.82
C LYS A 32 15.00 16.45 -4.06
N GLU A 33 13.96 15.76 -4.54
CA GLU A 33 14.03 15.01 -5.78
C GLU A 33 14.31 15.97 -6.95
N PRO A 34 15.30 15.67 -7.81
CA PRO A 34 15.57 16.48 -8.98
C PRO A 34 14.48 16.26 -10.04
N GLN A 35 14.63 16.96 -11.18
CA GLN A 35 13.75 16.73 -12.31
C GLN A 35 13.88 15.28 -12.82
N PRO A 36 12.76 14.66 -13.22
CA PRO A 36 12.71 13.25 -13.59
C PRO A 36 13.55 13.02 -14.85
N ALA A 37 14.43 12.03 -14.81
CA ALA A 37 15.26 11.63 -15.94
C ALA A 37 15.15 10.12 -16.18
N GLY A 38 14.95 9.74 -17.44
CA GLY A 38 14.86 8.34 -17.85
C GLY A 38 13.48 7.70 -17.62
N ALA A 39 13.46 6.37 -17.72
CA ALA A 39 12.23 5.58 -17.64
C ALA A 39 11.76 5.38 -16.19
N PRO A 40 10.44 5.32 -15.95
CA PRO A 40 9.90 5.08 -14.62
C PRO A 40 10.18 3.66 -14.13
N VAL A 41 10.43 3.52 -12.83
CA VAL A 41 10.47 2.22 -12.15
C VAL A 41 9.16 1.96 -11.43
N VAL A 42 8.58 0.80 -11.70
CA VAL A 42 7.33 0.36 -11.08
C VAL A 42 7.60 -0.25 -9.71
N PHE A 43 6.93 0.28 -8.69
CA PHE A 43 6.97 -0.23 -7.33
C PHE A 43 5.60 -0.79 -6.94
N PHE A 44 5.50 -2.11 -6.90
CA PHE A 44 4.32 -2.82 -6.39
C PHE A 44 4.66 -3.53 -5.08
N LYS A 45 3.87 -3.25 -4.04
CA LYS A 45 4.00 -3.94 -2.76
C LYS A 45 2.95 -5.04 -2.66
N ALA A 46 3.37 -6.29 -2.87
CA ALA A 46 2.50 -7.46 -2.75
C ALA A 46 2.06 -7.78 -1.31
N SER A 47 2.72 -7.19 -0.30
CA SER A 47 2.37 -7.41 1.11
C SER A 47 1.35 -6.39 1.63
N THR A 48 0.44 -6.82 2.50
CA THR A 48 -0.52 -5.92 3.15
C THR A 48 0.14 -5.11 4.26
N GLY A 49 -0.13 -3.81 4.30
CA GLY A 49 0.23 -2.96 5.44
C GLY A 49 -0.91 -2.85 6.44
N ILE A 50 -1.22 -3.93 7.16
CA ILE A 50 -2.30 -3.91 8.15
C ILE A 50 -1.74 -3.31 9.44
N ASP A 51 -2.39 -2.26 9.91
CA ASP A 51 -2.21 -1.61 11.21
C ASP A 51 -0.88 -0.92 11.51
N ASP A 52 0.28 -1.43 11.12
CA ASP A 52 1.56 -0.79 11.41
C ASP A 52 2.50 -0.81 10.20
N LEU A 53 3.61 -0.07 10.29
CA LEU A 53 4.67 -0.11 9.29
C LEU A 53 5.35 -1.48 9.36
N SER A 54 5.10 -2.33 8.37
CA SER A 54 5.85 -3.59 8.24
C SER A 54 7.26 -3.35 7.72
N TRP A 55 8.16 -4.29 7.98
CA TRP A 55 9.54 -4.23 7.49
C TRP A 55 9.60 -4.10 5.97
N ASN A 56 8.78 -4.87 5.25
CA ASN A 56 8.63 -4.77 3.79
C ASN A 56 8.14 -3.38 3.34
N SER A 57 7.33 -2.70 4.15
CA SER A 57 6.92 -1.31 3.87
C SER A 57 8.08 -0.34 4.04
N GLY A 58 8.92 -0.56 5.06
CA GLY A 58 10.12 0.24 5.30
C GLY A 58 11.11 0.13 4.13
N PHE A 59 11.44 -1.09 3.71
CA PHE A 59 12.31 -1.31 2.54
C PHE A 59 11.72 -0.72 1.26
N HIS A 60 10.43 -0.92 1.02
CA HIS A 60 9.74 -0.34 -0.13
C HIS A 60 9.85 1.19 -0.16
N LEU A 61 9.69 1.86 0.98
CA LEU A 61 9.88 3.31 1.08
C LEU A 61 11.32 3.73 0.84
N LEU A 62 12.27 3.13 1.54
CA LEU A 62 13.68 3.53 1.43
C LEU A 62 14.22 3.34 0.02
N ALA A 63 13.92 2.20 -0.61
CA ALA A 63 14.34 1.92 -1.98
C ALA A 63 13.71 2.90 -2.98
N SER A 64 12.39 3.14 -2.88
CA SER A 64 11.72 4.08 -3.80
C SER A 64 12.15 5.54 -3.59
N TRP A 65 12.41 5.95 -2.35
CA TRP A 65 12.96 7.29 -2.07
C TRP A 65 14.38 7.44 -2.61
N ALA A 66 15.22 6.41 -2.51
CA ALA A 66 16.57 6.46 -3.07
C ALA A 66 16.54 6.68 -4.59
N LEU A 67 15.69 5.95 -5.32
CA LEU A 67 15.49 6.14 -6.76
C LEU A 67 15.03 7.55 -7.10
N ARG A 68 14.00 8.04 -6.39
CA ARG A 68 13.47 9.40 -6.59
C ARG A 68 14.52 10.47 -6.33
N LEU A 69 15.34 10.32 -5.29
CA LEU A 69 16.43 11.25 -4.99
C LEU A 69 17.55 11.23 -6.04
N GLN A 70 17.66 10.15 -6.83
CA GLN A 70 18.54 10.09 -8.00
C GLN A 70 17.89 10.64 -9.28
N GLY A 71 16.63 11.12 -9.21
CA GLY A 71 15.88 11.60 -10.37
C GLY A 71 15.17 10.52 -11.16
N ILE A 72 15.18 9.26 -10.69
CA ILE A 72 14.49 8.17 -11.35
C ILE A 72 13.00 8.24 -10.97
N PRO A 73 12.08 8.39 -11.95
CA PRO A 73 10.65 8.44 -11.68
C PRO A 73 10.16 7.13 -11.07
N VAL A 74 9.30 7.19 -10.04
CA VAL A 74 8.70 5.99 -9.45
C VAL A 74 7.19 6.00 -9.64
N VAL A 75 6.67 4.87 -10.11
CA VAL A 75 5.24 4.61 -10.26
C VAL A 75 4.82 3.59 -9.20
N TYR A 76 4.12 4.06 -8.18
CA TYR A 76 3.61 3.21 -7.11
C TYR A 76 2.30 2.56 -7.52
N PHE A 77 2.18 1.25 -7.33
CA PHE A 77 0.90 0.56 -7.44
C PHE A 77 0.41 0.15 -6.06
N ALA A 78 -0.82 0.55 -5.75
CA ALA A 78 -1.40 0.40 -4.43
C ALA A 78 -2.81 -0.19 -4.51
N CYS A 79 -3.13 -1.10 -3.60
CA CYS A 79 -4.46 -1.70 -3.52
C CYS A 79 -5.46 -0.70 -2.89
N ASN A 80 -6.59 -0.46 -3.57
CA ASN A 80 -7.75 0.27 -3.08
C ASN A 80 -8.95 -0.68 -2.95
N ALA A 81 -8.83 -1.65 -2.05
CA ALA A 81 -9.77 -2.77 -1.93
C ALA A 81 -9.95 -3.52 -3.26
N GLY A 82 -8.84 -3.71 -3.99
CA GLY A 82 -8.80 -4.23 -5.36
C GLY A 82 -9.02 -5.74 -5.53
N MET A 83 -9.27 -6.48 -4.44
CA MET A 83 -9.30 -7.94 -4.45
C MET A 83 -10.49 -8.45 -3.63
N SER A 84 -11.11 -9.55 -4.07
CA SER A 84 -12.21 -10.22 -3.35
C SER A 84 -11.73 -10.92 -2.07
N LYS A 85 -10.48 -11.40 -2.07
CA LYS A 85 -9.77 -12.00 -0.93
C LYS A 85 -8.36 -11.44 -0.89
N CYS A 86 -7.75 -11.44 0.29
CA CYS A 86 -6.44 -10.83 0.49
C CYS A 86 -5.48 -11.82 1.13
N VAL A 87 -4.38 -12.18 0.45
CA VAL A 87 -3.44 -13.23 0.88
C VAL A 87 -3.02 -13.09 2.35
N LEU A 88 -2.76 -11.86 2.81
CA LEU A 88 -2.30 -11.57 4.17
C LEU A 88 -3.39 -10.95 5.06
N GLY A 89 -4.61 -10.75 4.53
CA GLY A 89 -5.73 -10.16 5.24
C GLY A 89 -6.93 -11.09 5.44
N THR A 90 -6.91 -12.28 4.82
CA THR A 90 -7.95 -13.29 4.98
C THR A 90 -7.92 -13.87 6.39
N ASN A 91 -9.08 -13.92 7.03
CA ASN A 91 -9.23 -14.63 8.30
C ASN A 91 -9.27 -16.14 8.01
N ARG A 92 -8.31 -16.90 8.55
CA ARG A 92 -8.17 -18.34 8.27
C ARG A 92 -9.36 -19.15 8.79
N ASP A 93 -9.93 -18.75 9.93
CA ASP A 93 -11.07 -19.41 10.55
C ASP A 93 -12.40 -18.99 9.91
N HIS A 94 -12.41 -17.80 9.28
CA HIS A 94 -13.58 -17.23 8.61
C HIS A 94 -13.19 -16.68 7.23
N PRO A 95 -12.91 -17.54 6.23
CA PRO A 95 -12.43 -17.10 4.90
C PRO A 95 -13.40 -16.18 4.16
N GLN A 96 -14.68 -16.22 4.53
CA GLN A 96 -15.71 -15.35 3.97
C GLN A 96 -15.72 -13.93 4.54
N LYS A 97 -15.03 -13.69 5.66
CA LYS A 97 -14.90 -12.36 6.23
C LYS A 97 -14.20 -11.42 5.26
N GLU A 98 -14.69 -10.19 5.17
CA GLU A 98 -14.09 -9.16 4.33
C GLU A 98 -12.64 -8.86 4.75
N PRO A 99 -11.74 -8.59 3.79
CA PRO A 99 -10.38 -8.18 4.11
C PRO A 99 -10.32 -6.84 4.87
N PRO A 100 -9.29 -6.58 5.69
CA PRO A 100 -9.12 -5.35 6.45
C PRO A 100 -8.64 -4.16 5.59
N CYS A 101 -9.29 -3.92 4.46
CA CYS A 101 -8.91 -2.92 3.45
C CYS A 101 -8.80 -1.51 4.02
N LYS A 102 -9.68 -1.12 4.94
CA LYS A 102 -9.68 0.24 5.54
C LYS A 102 -8.33 0.60 6.17
N SER A 103 -7.77 -0.30 6.99
CA SER A 103 -6.48 -0.06 7.64
C SER A 103 -5.33 -0.08 6.63
N CYS A 104 -5.38 -1.01 5.67
CA CYS A 104 -4.38 -1.15 4.62
C CYS A 104 -4.29 0.09 3.71
N ILE A 105 -5.44 0.62 3.28
CA ILE A 105 -5.53 1.83 2.45
C ILE A 105 -5.05 3.05 3.24
N TYR A 106 -5.44 3.19 4.51
CA TYR A 106 -4.95 4.28 5.36
C TYR A 106 -3.43 4.26 5.48
N GLN A 107 -2.84 3.07 5.69
CA GLN A 107 -1.39 2.96 5.77
C GLN A 107 -0.74 3.28 4.42
N SER A 108 -1.26 2.75 3.32
CA SER A 108 -0.74 3.02 1.97
C SER A 108 -0.76 4.51 1.62
N LYS A 109 -1.84 5.22 1.93
CA LYS A 109 -1.93 6.68 1.77
C LYS A 109 -0.88 7.43 2.61
N THR A 110 -0.56 6.92 3.79
CA THR A 110 0.52 7.49 4.61
C THR A 110 1.88 7.28 3.95
N LEU A 111 2.17 6.06 3.48
CA LEU A 111 3.46 5.71 2.85
C LEU A 111 3.72 6.59 1.62
N TYR A 112 2.70 6.80 0.78
CA TYR A 112 2.82 7.57 -0.45
C TYR A 112 2.46 9.05 -0.30
N THR A 113 2.60 9.60 0.92
CA THR A 113 2.43 11.04 1.15
C THR A 113 3.31 11.84 0.19
N ALA A 114 2.79 12.95 -0.33
CA ALA A 114 3.50 13.83 -1.29
C ALA A 114 3.85 13.16 -2.62
N VAL A 115 3.22 12.03 -2.94
CA VAL A 115 3.13 11.53 -4.31
C VAL A 115 1.70 11.77 -4.78
N PRO A 116 1.50 12.49 -5.88
CA PRO A 116 0.16 12.74 -6.39
C PRO A 116 -0.44 11.46 -6.98
N ASP A 117 -1.76 11.44 -6.94
CA ASP A 117 -2.54 10.47 -7.67
C ASP A 117 -2.45 10.79 -9.17
N THR A 118 -2.45 9.76 -10.01
CA THR A 118 -2.48 9.79 -11.50
C THR A 118 -3.49 10.75 -12.13
N ARG A 119 -4.45 11.23 -11.35
CA ARG A 119 -5.41 12.28 -11.72
C ARG A 119 -4.77 13.66 -11.93
N PHE A 120 -3.53 13.88 -11.50
CA PHE A 120 -2.78 15.12 -11.71
C PHE A 120 -1.64 14.90 -12.69
N GLN A 121 -1.82 15.35 -13.93
CA GLN A 121 -0.79 15.37 -14.96
C GLN A 121 0.28 16.40 -14.56
N ASN A 122 1.56 16.04 -14.69
CA ASN A 122 2.78 16.81 -14.35
C ASN A 122 3.47 16.48 -13.01
N SER A 123 3.48 15.21 -12.59
CA SER A 123 4.27 14.79 -11.43
C SER A 123 5.41 13.85 -11.78
N ASN A 124 6.55 14.06 -11.11
CA ASN A 124 7.78 13.26 -11.26
C ASN A 124 7.60 11.80 -10.81
N SER A 125 6.61 11.54 -9.95
CA SER A 125 6.24 10.22 -9.47
C SER A 125 4.74 10.21 -9.24
N GLN A 126 4.11 9.03 -9.34
CA GLN A 126 2.65 8.91 -9.27
C GLN A 126 2.22 7.62 -8.59
N ILE A 127 0.98 7.60 -8.11
CA ILE A 127 0.35 6.40 -7.53
C ILE A 127 -0.83 5.97 -8.41
N HIS A 128 -0.83 4.70 -8.80
CA HIS A 128 -1.96 4.00 -9.42
C HIS A 128 -2.68 3.17 -8.37
N TRP A 129 -3.97 3.43 -8.21
CA TRP A 129 -4.81 2.71 -7.26
C TRP A 129 -5.61 1.61 -7.96
N PHE A 130 -5.40 0.36 -7.56
CA PHE A 130 -6.17 -0.77 -8.05
C PHE A 130 -7.49 -0.91 -7.30
N GLY A 131 -8.60 -0.62 -7.97
CA GLY A 131 -9.95 -0.95 -7.52
C GLY A 131 -10.34 -2.38 -7.92
N TYR A 132 -11.36 -2.93 -7.26
CA TYR A 132 -11.81 -4.30 -7.56
C TYR A 132 -12.65 -4.29 -8.83
N GLN A 133 -12.22 -5.08 -9.81
CA GLN A 133 -12.96 -5.30 -11.04
C GLN A 133 -13.22 -6.79 -11.18
N ARG A 134 -14.45 -7.21 -10.91
CA ARG A 134 -14.83 -8.61 -11.04
C ARG A 134 -14.94 -8.96 -12.52
N ASN A 135 -14.07 -9.84 -13.00
CA ASN A 135 -14.24 -10.48 -14.29
C ASN A 135 -15.28 -11.61 -14.14
N THR A 136 -16.51 -11.36 -14.61
CA THR A 136 -17.61 -12.32 -14.53
C THR A 136 -17.36 -13.56 -15.38
N GLN A 137 -16.75 -13.40 -16.56
CA GLN A 137 -16.41 -14.52 -17.45
C GLN A 137 -15.40 -15.46 -16.76
N LEU A 138 -14.34 -14.90 -16.18
CA LEU A 138 -13.37 -15.68 -15.40
C LEU A 138 -14.04 -16.34 -14.19
N ALA A 139 -14.85 -15.59 -13.44
CA ALA A 139 -15.53 -16.13 -12.26
C ALA A 139 -16.45 -17.30 -12.60
N THR A 140 -17.18 -17.25 -13.72
CA THR A 140 -18.01 -18.34 -14.21
C THR A 140 -17.16 -19.52 -14.70
N ALA A 141 -16.08 -19.24 -15.44
CA ALA A 141 -15.18 -20.28 -15.96
C ALA A 141 -14.52 -21.10 -14.85
N ILE A 142 -14.16 -20.48 -13.72
CA ILE A 142 -13.49 -21.15 -12.60
C ILE A 142 -14.46 -21.75 -11.56
N GLN A 143 -15.75 -21.46 -11.63
CA GLN A 143 -16.72 -21.81 -10.57
C GLN A 143 -16.81 -23.32 -10.31
N ASN A 144 -16.67 -24.12 -11.37
CA ASN A 144 -16.81 -25.58 -11.32
C ASN A 144 -15.47 -26.31 -11.51
N LEU A 145 -14.34 -25.59 -11.51
CA LEU A 145 -13.03 -26.24 -11.61
C LEU A 145 -12.69 -26.91 -10.26
N PRO A 146 -12.21 -28.16 -10.26
CA PRO A 146 -11.67 -28.78 -9.06
C PRO A 146 -10.41 -28.02 -8.62
N LEU A 147 -10.06 -28.11 -7.33
CA LEU A 147 -8.94 -27.35 -6.77
C LEU A 147 -7.60 -27.61 -7.47
N GLN A 148 -7.40 -28.80 -8.05
CA GLN A 148 -6.21 -29.13 -8.81
C GLN A 148 -6.08 -28.40 -10.16
N ASP A 149 -7.18 -27.85 -10.67
CA ASP A 149 -7.28 -27.15 -11.95
C ASP A 149 -7.44 -25.63 -11.77
N LEU A 150 -7.39 -25.15 -10.51
CA LEU A 150 -7.34 -23.74 -10.12
C LEU A 150 -5.90 -23.25 -9.97
#